data_AF-A0A0R2DUU5-F1
#
_entry.id   AF-A0A0R2DUU5-F1
#
_cell.length_a   1.000
_cell.length_b   1.000
_cell.length_c   1.000
_cell.angle_alpha   90.00
_cell.angle_beta   90.00
_cell.angle_gamma   90.00
#
_symmetry.space_group_name_H-M   'P 1'
#
loop_
_entity.id
_entity.type
_entity.pdbx_description
1 polymer ?
#
loop_
_entity_poly.entity_id
_entity_poly.type
_entity_poly.pdbx_seq_one_letter_code
_entity_poly.pdbx_strand_id
1 'polypeptide(L)'
;MPIGHHNLTLITVQNRSLYTNWLVEFEQYNEKIHFSNELNELFEPAKSYYWLGDLMLTVDLNKLFQKSIQDIMIEFLSDEEQSQIMTTNQQIQSLILQNSYKLDLPIEITSSFTISQIYKKIRFSFFDSVEITPLEKIETLLKSFALTHNEKLLVFTNLTHYFDSKDFDKLNELLSDYDQTALSIEFNQSKSSDDHSDYLIDEDFCLFES
;
A
#
# COMPACT_ATOMS: atom_id res chain seq x y z
N MET A 1 10.99 -18.82 -11.25
CA MET A 1 11.41 -18.82 -9.85
C MET A 1 10.14 -18.88 -9.02
N PRO A 2 9.99 -19.83 -8.10
CA PRO A 2 8.79 -19.87 -7.29
C PRO A 2 8.77 -18.64 -6.37
N ILE A 3 7.65 -17.95 -6.34
CA ILE A 3 7.39 -16.81 -5.46
C ILE A 3 6.14 -17.18 -4.68
N GLY A 4 6.13 -16.97 -3.37
CA GLY A 4 4.98 -17.27 -2.51
C GLY A 4 4.95 -18.65 -1.85
N HIS A 5 6.06 -19.41 -1.85
CA HIS A 5 6.22 -20.55 -0.93
C HIS A 5 6.46 -20.09 0.53
N HIS A 6 6.98 -18.87 0.69
CA HIS A 6 7.09 -18.12 1.93
C HIS A 6 6.31 -16.81 1.79
N ASN A 7 5.89 -16.24 2.91
CA ASN A 7 5.15 -14.98 2.91
C ASN A 7 6.00 -13.83 2.34
N LEU A 8 7.31 -13.82 2.59
CA LEU A 8 8.28 -12.96 1.93
C LEU A 8 9.24 -13.81 1.08
N THR A 9 9.50 -13.38 -0.15
CA THR A 9 10.58 -13.91 -1.00
C THR A 9 11.59 -12.81 -1.27
N LEU A 10 12.88 -13.06 -0.98
CA LEU A 10 13.98 -12.13 -1.20
C LEU A 10 14.85 -12.59 -2.38
N ILE A 11 14.94 -11.75 -3.42
CA ILE A 11 15.84 -11.98 -4.56
C ILE A 11 16.95 -10.94 -4.53
N THR A 12 18.19 -11.38 -4.42
CA THR A 12 19.35 -10.53 -4.67
C THR A 12 19.83 -10.65 -6.11
N VAL A 13 20.01 -9.50 -6.76
CA VAL A 13 20.53 -9.39 -8.11
C VAL A 13 21.89 -8.70 -8.06
N GLN A 14 22.93 -9.38 -8.54
CA GLN A 14 24.27 -8.80 -8.65
C GLN A 14 24.43 -8.03 -9.96
N ASN A 15 23.83 -8.54 -11.05
CA ASN A 15 23.88 -7.87 -12.35
C ASN A 15 23.11 -6.54 -12.35
N ARG A 16 23.84 -5.43 -12.39
CA ARG A 16 23.27 -4.08 -12.38
C ARG A 16 22.27 -3.85 -13.51
N SER A 17 22.57 -4.31 -14.71
CA SER A 17 21.71 -4.09 -15.88
C SER A 17 20.39 -4.83 -15.71
N LEU A 18 20.43 -6.07 -15.21
CA LEU A 18 19.25 -6.85 -14.90
C LEU A 18 18.39 -6.16 -13.85
N TYR A 19 18.99 -5.79 -12.72
CA TYR A 19 18.29 -5.11 -11.63
C TYR A 19 17.58 -3.85 -12.13
N THR A 20 18.30 -2.95 -12.82
CA THR A 20 17.71 -1.72 -13.35
C THR A 20 16.61 -1.98 -14.37
N ASN A 21 16.75 -3.02 -15.20
CA ASN A 21 15.70 -3.39 -16.14
C ASN A 21 14.46 -3.87 -15.39
N TRP A 22 14.62 -4.74 -14.38
CA TRP A 22 13.49 -5.23 -13.58
C TRP A 22 12.74 -4.09 -12.91
N LEU A 23 13.43 -3.10 -12.31
CA LEU A 23 12.75 -1.93 -11.72
C LEU A 23 11.79 -1.26 -12.71
N VAL A 24 12.26 -1.01 -13.94
CA VAL A 24 11.46 -0.38 -15.00
C VAL A 24 10.30 -1.27 -15.44
N GLU A 25 10.56 -2.56 -15.66
CA GLU A 25 9.55 -3.51 -16.15
C GLU A 25 8.44 -3.74 -15.09
N PHE A 26 8.81 -3.83 -13.81
CA PHE A 26 7.85 -3.92 -12.70
C PHE A 26 7.01 -2.64 -12.55
N GLU A 27 7.65 -1.46 -12.56
CA GLU A 27 6.96 -0.18 -12.43
C GLU A 27 5.97 0.08 -13.57
N GLN A 28 6.34 -0.29 -14.80
CA GLN A 28 5.53 -0.06 -15.99
C GLN A 28 4.49 -1.15 -16.26
N TYR A 29 4.44 -2.20 -15.44
CA TYR A 29 3.59 -3.39 -15.66
C TYR A 29 3.75 -3.98 -17.06
N ASN A 30 4.99 -4.00 -17.56
CA ASN A 30 5.27 -4.38 -18.93
C ASN A 30 5.29 -5.91 -19.10
N GLU A 31 4.98 -6.40 -20.29
CA GLU A 31 4.75 -7.83 -20.57
C GLU A 31 6.03 -8.68 -20.62
N LYS A 32 7.20 -8.17 -20.20
CA LYS A 32 8.43 -8.98 -20.16
C LYS A 32 8.56 -9.82 -18.90
N ILE A 33 7.85 -9.44 -17.84
CA ILE A 33 7.77 -10.19 -16.58
C ILE A 33 6.42 -10.88 -16.54
N HIS A 34 6.46 -12.21 -16.44
CA HIS A 34 5.28 -13.05 -16.41
C HIS A 34 5.12 -13.71 -15.05
N PHE A 35 3.90 -13.70 -14.54
CA PHE A 35 3.50 -14.43 -13.34
C PHE A 35 2.63 -15.61 -13.75
N SER A 36 2.86 -16.75 -13.12
CA SER A 36 2.04 -17.94 -13.35
C SER A 36 1.75 -18.67 -12.05
N ASN A 37 0.66 -19.43 -12.02
CA ASN A 37 0.42 -20.40 -10.97
C ASN A 37 1.18 -21.71 -11.22
N GLU A 38 1.00 -22.67 -10.31
CA GLU A 38 1.59 -24.03 -10.40
C GLU A 38 1.13 -24.82 -11.64
N LEU A 39 0.01 -24.42 -12.26
CA LEU A 39 -0.52 -25.01 -13.48
C LEU A 39 0.01 -24.33 -14.76
N ASN A 40 0.97 -23.40 -14.63
CA ASN A 40 1.50 -22.55 -15.70
C ASN A 40 0.45 -21.64 -16.37
N GLU A 41 -0.64 -21.32 -15.69
CA GLU A 41 -1.59 -20.32 -16.17
C GLU A 41 -1.01 -18.93 -15.92
N LEU A 42 -0.89 -18.15 -16.99
CA LEU A 42 -0.35 -16.80 -16.93
C LEU A 42 -1.37 -15.81 -16.41
N PHE A 43 -0.92 -14.91 -15.54
CA PHE A 43 -1.72 -13.79 -15.04
C PHE A 43 -1.28 -12.47 -15.69
N GLU A 44 -2.24 -11.56 -15.85
CA GLU A 44 -1.94 -10.19 -16.29
C GLU A 44 -1.14 -9.45 -15.20
N PRO A 45 0.02 -8.83 -15.52
CA PRO A 45 0.86 -8.15 -14.55
C PRO A 45 0.10 -7.20 -13.60
N ALA A 46 -0.76 -6.34 -14.16
CA ALA A 46 -1.55 -5.36 -13.40
C ALA A 46 -2.54 -5.98 -12.39
N LYS A 47 -2.90 -7.26 -12.58
CA LYS A 47 -3.75 -8.02 -11.66
C LYS A 47 -2.94 -8.89 -10.69
N SER A 48 -1.70 -9.20 -11.05
CA SER A 48 -0.85 -10.17 -10.34
C SER A 48 -0.13 -9.57 -9.14
N TYR A 49 0.34 -8.33 -9.27
CA TYR A 49 1.14 -7.69 -8.24
C TYR A 49 0.84 -6.20 -8.10
N TYR A 50 1.35 -5.63 -7.01
CA TYR A 50 1.37 -4.20 -6.75
C TYR A 50 2.80 -3.73 -6.60
N TRP A 51 3.25 -2.87 -7.51
CA TRP A 51 4.57 -2.25 -7.42
C TRP A 51 4.59 -1.18 -6.34
N LEU A 52 5.41 -1.39 -5.30
CA LEU A 52 5.64 -0.42 -4.23
C LEU A 52 7.01 0.24 -4.36
N GLY A 53 8.00 -0.50 -4.84
CA GLY A 53 9.39 -0.04 -4.94
C GLY A 53 10.04 0.08 -3.57
N ASP A 54 10.79 1.16 -3.35
CA ASP A 54 11.51 1.39 -2.11
C ASP A 54 10.55 1.86 -1.00
N LEU A 55 10.49 1.08 0.08
CA LEU A 55 9.56 1.33 1.18
C LEU A 55 9.69 2.75 1.76
N MET A 56 10.91 3.28 1.88
CA MET A 56 11.13 4.56 2.53
C MET A 56 11.11 5.73 1.54
N LEU A 57 11.43 5.50 0.27
CA LEU A 57 11.53 6.56 -0.74
C LEU A 57 10.28 6.73 -1.61
N THR A 58 9.59 5.66 -1.98
CA THR A 58 8.50 5.71 -2.99
C THR A 58 7.11 5.51 -2.41
N VAL A 59 7.00 4.83 -1.26
CA VAL A 59 5.70 4.57 -0.63
C VAL A 59 5.19 5.80 0.12
N ASP A 60 4.06 6.33 -0.36
CA ASP A 60 3.25 7.36 0.31
C ASP A 60 1.88 6.76 0.66
N LEU A 61 1.66 6.49 1.95
CA LEU A 61 0.45 5.83 2.44
C LEU A 61 -0.81 6.65 2.18
N ASN A 62 -0.71 7.98 2.25
CA ASN A 62 -1.85 8.86 1.98
C ASN A 62 -2.23 8.78 0.51
N LYS A 63 -1.25 8.88 -0.39
CA LYS A 63 -1.51 8.79 -1.84
C LYS A 63 -2.09 7.43 -2.24
N LEU A 64 -1.66 6.35 -1.59
CA LEU A 64 -2.11 5.00 -1.87
C LEU A 64 -3.52 4.72 -1.35
N PHE A 65 -3.84 5.11 -0.11
CA PHE A 65 -5.02 4.59 0.59
C PHE A 65 -6.03 5.63 1.07
N GLN A 66 -5.74 6.93 1.01
CA GLN A 66 -6.63 7.95 1.59
C GLN A 66 -8.07 7.84 1.06
N LYS A 67 -8.22 7.65 -0.26
CA LYS A 67 -9.55 7.52 -0.88
C LYS A 67 -10.24 6.21 -0.49
N SER A 68 -9.55 5.08 -0.57
CA SER A 68 -10.16 3.78 -0.27
C SER A 68 -10.54 3.65 1.20
N ILE A 69 -9.69 4.13 2.12
CA ILE A 69 -10.01 4.16 3.55
C ILE A 69 -11.19 5.08 3.83
N GLN A 70 -11.28 6.23 3.15
CA GLN A 70 -12.42 7.11 3.27
C GLN A 70 -13.72 6.44 2.83
N ASP A 71 -13.70 5.70 1.71
CA ASP A 71 -14.86 4.98 1.21
C ASP A 71 -15.26 3.89 2.23
N ILE A 72 -14.30 3.13 2.76
CA ILE A 72 -14.51 2.13 3.83
C ILE A 72 -15.12 2.78 5.08
N MET A 73 -14.57 3.90 5.55
CA MET A 73 -15.08 4.59 6.73
C MET A 73 -16.55 4.99 6.59
N ILE A 74 -17.01 5.31 5.39
CA ILE A 74 -18.42 5.60 5.12
C ILE A 74 -19.26 4.32 5.18
N GLU A 75 -18.76 3.21 4.66
CA GLU A 75 -19.43 1.91 4.68
C GLU A 75 -19.59 1.34 6.10
N PHE A 76 -18.65 1.63 6.99
CA PHE A 76 -18.70 1.19 8.39
C PHE A 76 -19.65 2.01 9.27
N LEU A 77 -20.23 3.11 8.77
CA LEU A 77 -21.19 3.90 9.54
C LEU A 77 -22.51 3.15 9.70
N SER A 78 -22.93 2.95 10.94
CA SER A 78 -24.29 2.48 11.26
C SER A 78 -25.36 3.50 10.86
N ASP A 79 -26.59 3.04 10.68
CA ASP A 79 -27.73 3.91 10.37
C ASP A 79 -27.92 5.04 11.40
N GLU A 80 -27.62 4.75 12.68
CA GLU A 80 -27.69 5.72 13.76
C GLU A 80 -26.61 6.82 13.59
N GLU A 81 -25.37 6.43 13.32
CA GLU A 81 -24.26 7.38 13.08
C GLU A 81 -24.50 8.21 11.82
N GLN A 82 -24.99 7.60 10.74
CA GLN A 82 -25.37 8.32 9.51
C GLN A 82 -26.46 9.36 9.79
N SER A 83 -27.49 8.99 10.54
CA SER A 83 -28.58 9.88 10.95
C SER A 83 -28.06 11.04 11.83
N GLN A 84 -27.15 10.75 12.75
CA GLN A 84 -26.54 11.75 13.63
C GLN A 84 -25.71 12.76 12.83
N ILE A 85 -24.86 12.30 11.90
CA ILE A 85 -24.07 13.17 11.01
C ILE A 85 -24.98 14.08 10.19
N MET A 86 -26.06 13.54 9.62
CA MET A 86 -27.01 14.32 8.82
C MET A 86 -27.78 15.35 9.66
N THR A 87 -28.17 15.00 10.87
CA THR A 87 -28.81 15.92 11.82
C THR A 87 -27.87 17.08 12.18
N THR A 88 -26.60 16.79 12.47
CA THR A 88 -25.59 17.83 12.74
C THR A 88 -25.37 18.73 11.52
N ASN A 89 -25.32 18.17 10.32
CA ASN A 89 -25.20 18.95 9.08
C ASN A 89 -26.39 19.92 8.89
N GLN A 90 -27.61 19.50 9.20
CA GLN A 90 -28.80 20.38 9.16
C GLN A 90 -28.73 21.49 10.22
N GLN A 91 -28.20 21.21 11.40
CA GLN A 91 -27.98 22.23 12.44
C GLN A 91 -26.97 23.29 11.99
N ILE A 92 -25.88 22.89 11.33
CA ILE A 92 -24.90 23.82 10.76
C ILE A 92 -25.55 24.72 9.71
N GLN A 93 -26.33 24.16 8.79
CA GLN A 93 -27.04 24.93 7.76
C GLN A 93 -28.04 25.91 8.38
N SER A 94 -28.77 25.49 9.41
CA SER A 94 -29.72 26.35 10.14
C SER A 94 -29.02 27.55 10.77
N LEU A 95 -27.83 27.38 11.36
CA LEU A 95 -27.04 28.48 11.92
C LEU A 95 -26.57 29.47 10.86
N ILE A 96 -26.15 28.98 9.68
CA ILE A 96 -25.74 29.84 8.56
C ILE A 96 -26.93 30.66 8.07
N LEU A 97 -28.10 30.04 7.89
CA LEU A 97 -29.33 30.71 7.46
C LEU A 97 -29.79 31.77 8.48
N GLN A 98 -29.69 31.46 9.78
CA GLN A 98 -29.98 32.45 10.83
C GLN A 98 -29.06 33.68 10.76
N ASN A 99 -27.79 33.50 10.39
CA ASN A 99 -26.88 34.61 10.20
C ASN A 99 -27.15 35.39 8.90
N SER A 100 -27.61 34.75 7.82
CA SER A 100 -28.01 35.49 6.61
C SER A 100 -29.20 36.41 6.86
N TYR A 101 -30.15 36.02 7.71
CA TYR A 101 -31.26 36.90 8.12
C TYR A 101 -30.77 38.16 8.84
N LYS A 102 -29.68 38.09 9.62
CA LYS A 102 -29.09 39.29 10.26
C LYS A 102 -28.48 40.25 9.25
N LEU A 103 -28.11 39.76 8.07
CA LEU A 103 -27.53 40.56 6.99
C LEU A 103 -28.60 41.16 6.07
N ASP A 104 -29.89 40.90 6.32
CA ASP A 104 -31.01 41.33 5.48
C ASP A 104 -30.87 40.86 4.01
N LEU A 105 -30.18 39.73 3.82
CA LEU A 105 -29.93 39.11 2.52
C LEU A 105 -30.89 37.93 2.31
N PRO A 106 -31.61 37.85 1.18
CA PRO A 106 -32.45 36.70 0.84
C PRO A 106 -31.57 35.55 0.34
N ILE A 107 -30.89 34.87 1.25
CA ILE A 107 -30.02 33.73 0.95
C ILE A 107 -30.81 32.44 1.13
N GLU A 108 -30.85 31.62 0.09
CA GLU A 108 -31.35 30.24 0.14
C GLU A 108 -30.17 29.28 0.23
N ILE A 109 -30.23 28.33 1.16
CA ILE A 109 -29.26 27.23 1.23
C ILE A 109 -29.88 26.04 0.50
N THR A 110 -29.48 25.83 -0.75
CA THR A 110 -30.03 24.79 -1.63
C THR A 110 -29.28 23.45 -1.56
N SER A 111 -28.07 23.44 -0.97
CA SER A 111 -27.24 22.24 -0.92
C SER A 111 -27.21 21.63 0.49
N SER A 112 -27.86 20.48 0.67
CA SER A 112 -27.52 19.60 1.78
C SER A 112 -26.29 18.78 1.39
N PHE A 113 -25.21 18.88 2.18
CA PHE A 113 -24.06 18.02 1.97
C PHE A 113 -24.46 16.55 2.21
N THR A 114 -24.16 15.66 1.26
CA THR A 114 -24.24 14.22 1.50
C THR A 114 -23.10 13.78 2.42
N ILE A 115 -23.22 12.62 3.08
CA ILE A 115 -22.15 12.06 3.93
C ILE A 115 -20.83 11.97 3.16
N SER A 116 -20.85 11.48 1.92
CA SER A 116 -19.66 11.45 1.06
C SER A 116 -19.08 12.84 0.80
N GLN A 117 -19.91 13.86 0.58
CA GLN A 117 -19.43 15.23 0.41
C GLN A 117 -18.83 15.80 1.70
N ILE A 118 -19.39 15.48 2.87
CA ILE A 118 -18.85 15.86 4.18
C ILE A 118 -17.46 15.24 4.35
N TYR A 119 -17.35 13.93 4.17
CA TYR A 119 -16.08 13.22 4.30
C TYR A 119 -15.05 13.76 3.30
N LYS A 120 -15.41 14.08 2.05
CA LYS A 120 -14.47 14.65 1.06
C LYS A 120 -13.92 16.02 1.46
N LYS A 121 -14.63 16.75 2.31
CA LYS A 121 -14.16 18.03 2.85
C LYS A 121 -13.29 17.85 4.09
N ILE A 122 -13.43 16.74 4.79
CA ILE A 122 -12.56 16.37 5.92
C ILE A 122 -11.31 15.71 5.35
N ARG A 123 -10.16 16.38 5.47
CA ARG A 123 -8.88 15.78 5.08
C ARG A 123 -8.46 14.78 6.16
N PHE A 124 -8.57 13.50 5.85
CA PHE A 124 -7.96 12.44 6.65
C PHE A 124 -6.56 12.17 6.13
N SER A 125 -5.60 12.00 7.02
CA SER A 125 -4.26 11.54 6.68
C SER A 125 -3.77 10.57 7.73
N PHE A 126 -2.89 9.66 7.34
CA PHE A 126 -2.08 8.93 8.31
C PHE A 126 -1.28 9.91 9.15
N PHE A 127 -1.02 9.56 10.41
CA PHE A 127 -0.17 10.38 11.27
C PHE A 127 1.25 10.40 10.72
N ASP A 128 1.88 11.57 10.68
CA ASP A 128 3.28 11.73 10.27
C ASP A 128 4.23 10.82 11.09
N SER A 129 3.84 10.47 12.32
CA SER A 129 4.60 9.57 13.19
C SER A 129 4.69 8.12 12.71
N VAL A 130 3.78 7.68 11.85
CA VAL A 130 3.77 6.30 11.31
C VAL A 130 4.88 6.11 10.26
N GLU A 131 5.42 7.19 9.72
CA GLU A 131 6.52 7.15 8.74
C GLU A 131 7.91 7.15 9.40
N ILE A 132 8.01 7.05 10.73
CA ILE A 132 9.28 7.20 11.45
C ILE A 132 10.15 5.95 11.35
N THR A 133 9.57 4.75 11.44
CA THR A 133 10.35 3.50 11.33
C THR A 133 9.89 2.64 10.15
N PRO A 134 10.81 1.90 9.49
CA PRO A 134 10.46 0.99 8.40
C PRO A 134 9.41 -0.06 8.79
N LEU A 135 9.52 -0.61 10.01
CA LEU A 135 8.61 -1.65 10.50
C LEU A 135 7.19 -1.11 10.75
N GLU A 136 7.04 0.07 11.36
CA GLU A 136 5.72 0.69 11.55
C GLU A 136 5.07 1.07 10.20
N LYS A 137 5.90 1.55 9.26
CA LYS A 137 5.45 1.92 7.91
C LYS A 137 4.95 0.70 7.14
N ILE A 138 5.68 -0.42 7.14
CA ILE A 138 5.26 -1.64 6.46
C ILE A 138 4.05 -2.28 7.15
N GLU A 139 3.99 -2.28 8.49
CA GLU A 139 2.81 -2.78 9.22
C GLU A 139 1.54 -2.00 8.84
N THR A 140 1.63 -0.67 8.79
CA THR A 140 0.51 0.19 8.38
C THR A 140 0.13 -0.03 6.92
N LEU A 141 1.12 -0.21 6.05
CA LEU A 141 0.90 -0.55 4.65
C LEU A 141 0.13 -1.86 4.51
N LEU A 142 0.57 -2.92 5.20
CA LEU A 142 -0.07 -4.24 5.13
C LEU A 142 -1.50 -4.22 5.69
N LYS A 143 -1.72 -3.55 6.83
CA LYS A 143 -3.08 -3.31 7.37
C LYS A 143 -3.97 -2.61 6.36
N SER A 144 -3.43 -1.58 5.69
CA SER A 144 -4.19 -0.80 4.71
C SER A 144 -4.50 -1.62 3.46
N PHE A 145 -3.56 -2.43 2.98
CA PHE A 145 -3.79 -3.39 1.89
C PHE A 145 -4.89 -4.38 2.26
N ALA A 146 -4.79 -5.05 3.40
CA ALA A 146 -5.79 -6.01 3.87
C ALA A 146 -7.22 -5.42 3.95
N LEU A 147 -7.34 -4.12 4.23
CA LEU A 147 -8.63 -3.43 4.23
C LEU A 147 -9.16 -3.09 2.82
N THR A 148 -8.27 -2.83 1.86
CA THR A 148 -8.64 -2.11 0.62
C THR A 148 -8.41 -2.91 -0.66
N HIS A 149 -7.51 -3.88 -0.66
CA HIS A 149 -7.04 -4.60 -1.84
C HIS A 149 -6.65 -6.03 -1.45
N ASN A 150 -7.40 -7.02 -1.91
CA ASN A 150 -7.10 -8.41 -1.63
C ASN A 150 -6.16 -9.01 -2.69
N GLU A 151 -5.28 -9.92 -2.26
CA GLU A 151 -4.65 -10.99 -3.07
C GLU A 151 -3.56 -10.59 -4.08
N LYS A 152 -3.03 -9.37 -4.04
CA LYS A 152 -1.88 -9.01 -4.90
C LYS A 152 -0.56 -9.30 -4.21
N LEU A 153 0.38 -9.87 -4.97
CA LEU A 153 1.79 -9.90 -4.56
C LEU A 153 2.31 -8.47 -4.38
N LEU A 154 2.86 -8.15 -3.22
CA LEU A 154 3.47 -6.84 -2.96
C LEU A 154 4.93 -6.87 -3.41
N VAL A 155 5.34 -5.93 -4.25
CA VAL A 155 6.73 -5.91 -4.78
C VAL A 155 7.48 -4.70 -4.24
N PHE A 156 8.49 -4.99 -3.43
CA PHE A 156 9.40 -4.03 -2.81
C PHE A 156 10.80 -4.09 -3.43
N THR A 157 11.60 -3.09 -3.10
CA THR A 157 13.03 -3.08 -3.38
C THR A 157 13.81 -2.65 -2.16
N ASN A 158 15.01 -3.22 -2.00
CA ASN A 158 16.02 -2.78 -1.05
C ASN A 158 15.57 -2.85 0.43
N LEU A 159 14.72 -3.81 0.79
CA LEU A 159 14.28 -3.98 2.17
C LEU A 159 15.45 -4.35 3.09
N THR A 160 16.48 -5.04 2.58
CA THR A 160 17.66 -5.41 3.37
C THR A 160 18.46 -4.23 3.91
N HIS A 161 18.23 -3.01 3.38
CA HIS A 161 18.86 -1.79 3.89
C HIS A 161 18.19 -1.24 5.16
N TYR A 162 16.99 -1.71 5.48
CA TYR A 162 16.16 -1.17 6.56
C TYR A 162 15.86 -2.19 7.67
N PHE A 163 15.93 -3.48 7.36
CA PHE A 163 15.50 -4.56 8.24
C PHE A 163 16.71 -5.40 8.65
N ASP A 164 16.85 -5.66 9.95
CA ASP A 164 17.72 -6.73 10.46
C ASP A 164 16.99 -8.09 10.48
N SER A 165 17.68 -9.15 10.92
CA SER A 165 17.10 -10.50 10.96
C SER A 165 15.81 -10.58 11.80
N LYS A 166 15.74 -9.84 12.91
CA LYS A 166 14.54 -9.82 13.77
C LYS A 166 13.41 -9.05 13.12
N ASP A 167 13.74 -7.97 12.43
CA ASP A 167 12.74 -7.20 11.69
C ASP A 167 12.17 -8.03 10.53
N PHE A 168 12.98 -8.86 9.86
CA PHE A 168 12.51 -9.81 8.84
C PHE A 168 11.64 -10.93 9.40
N ASP A 169 11.99 -11.48 10.57
CA ASP A 169 11.12 -12.43 11.28
C ASP A 169 9.76 -11.79 11.55
N LYS A 170 9.76 -10.54 12.05
CA LYS A 170 8.54 -9.80 12.33
C LYS A 170 7.74 -9.47 11.07
N LEU A 171 8.41 -9.11 9.98
CA LEU A 171 7.76 -8.85 8.69
C LEU A 171 7.07 -10.11 8.16
N ASN A 172 7.68 -11.28 8.29
CA ASN A 172 7.06 -12.55 7.91
C ASN A 172 5.81 -12.86 8.74
N GLU A 173 5.84 -12.60 10.05
CA GLU A 173 4.65 -12.70 10.90
C GLU A 173 3.54 -11.76 10.41
N LEU A 174 3.87 -10.49 10.16
CA LEU A 174 2.90 -9.49 9.70
C LEU A 174 2.27 -9.88 8.35
N LEU A 175 3.08 -10.34 7.39
CA LEU A 175 2.57 -10.82 6.11
C LEU A 175 1.62 -12.01 6.30
N SER A 176 1.91 -12.90 7.26
CA SER A 176 1.02 -14.01 7.61
C SER A 176 -0.29 -13.52 8.22
N ASP A 177 -0.22 -12.59 9.16
CA ASP A 177 -1.38 -12.06 9.89
C ASP A 177 -2.36 -11.34 8.95
N TYR A 178 -1.86 -10.78 7.85
CA TYR A 178 -2.65 -10.06 6.84
C TYR A 178 -2.94 -10.86 5.57
N ASP A 179 -2.58 -12.15 5.53
CA ASP A 179 -2.73 -13.02 4.36
C ASP A 179 -2.15 -12.39 3.07
N GLN A 180 -0.96 -11.80 3.21
CA GLN A 180 -0.25 -11.14 2.12
C GLN A 180 1.02 -11.90 1.76
N THR A 181 1.37 -11.83 0.48
CA THR A 181 2.66 -12.29 -0.02
C THR A 181 3.46 -11.10 -0.55
N ALA A 182 4.76 -11.13 -0.35
CA ALA A 182 5.67 -10.08 -0.77
C ALA A 182 6.89 -10.66 -1.49
N LEU A 183 7.35 -9.92 -2.50
CA LEU A 183 8.61 -10.09 -3.17
C LEU A 183 9.46 -8.86 -2.88
N SER A 184 10.70 -9.04 -2.48
CA SER A 184 11.67 -7.94 -2.41
C SER A 184 12.85 -8.20 -3.32
N ILE A 185 13.16 -7.21 -4.15
CA ILE A 185 14.26 -7.26 -5.12
C ILE A 185 15.39 -6.37 -4.61
N GLU A 186 16.50 -7.00 -4.30
CA GLU A 186 17.66 -6.41 -3.67
C GLU A 186 18.79 -6.30 -4.68
N PHE A 187 19.55 -5.21 -4.62
CA PHE A 187 20.79 -5.07 -5.38
C PHE A 187 21.99 -5.20 -4.46
N ASN A 188 22.86 -6.18 -4.71
CA ASN A 188 24.10 -6.34 -3.96
C ASN A 188 25.23 -6.83 -4.88
N GLN A 189 26.28 -6.03 -5.04
CA GLN A 189 27.46 -6.41 -5.84
C GLN A 189 28.46 -7.28 -5.07
N SER A 190 28.36 -7.36 -3.75
CA SER A 190 29.31 -8.09 -2.91
C SER A 190 28.61 -9.22 -2.18
N LYS A 191 29.18 -10.43 -2.22
CA LYS A 191 28.76 -11.54 -1.33
C LYS A 191 29.10 -11.18 0.12
N SER A 192 28.25 -10.42 0.79
CA SER A 192 28.29 -10.33 2.26
C SER A 192 27.68 -11.61 2.83
N SER A 193 28.28 -12.16 3.88
CA SER A 193 27.92 -13.45 4.48
C SER A 193 26.59 -13.46 5.25
N ASP A 194 25.95 -12.31 5.43
CA ASP A 194 24.64 -12.15 6.09
C ASP A 194 23.51 -11.92 5.06
N ASP A 195 23.58 -12.62 3.93
CA ASP A 195 22.59 -12.44 2.87
C ASP A 195 21.32 -13.22 3.22
N HIS A 196 20.28 -12.50 3.67
CA HIS A 196 18.93 -13.03 3.91
C HIS A 196 18.18 -13.41 2.61
N SER A 197 18.91 -13.67 1.54
CA SER A 197 18.37 -13.89 0.21
C SER A 197 17.96 -15.34 0.02
N ASP A 198 16.71 -15.59 -0.35
CA ASP A 198 16.23 -16.91 -0.78
C ASP A 198 16.84 -17.28 -2.13
N TYR A 199 16.97 -16.28 -3.00
CA TYR A 199 17.48 -16.43 -4.36
C TYR A 199 18.56 -15.41 -4.67
N LEU A 200 19.63 -15.85 -5.33
CA LEU A 200 20.71 -15.00 -5.83
C LEU A 200 20.83 -15.16 -7.35
N ILE A 201 20.78 -14.05 -8.07
CA ILE A 201 21.14 -13.99 -9.49
C ILE A 201 22.49 -13.30 -9.61
N ASP A 202 23.51 -14.04 -10.02
CA ASP A 202 24.86 -13.50 -10.18
C ASP A 202 25.02 -12.60 -11.42
N GLU A 203 26.23 -12.07 -11.61
CA GLU A 203 26.58 -11.20 -12.74
C GLU A 203 26.40 -11.89 -14.11
N ASP A 204 26.50 -13.22 -14.17
CA ASP A 204 26.38 -14.05 -15.37
C ASP A 204 24.96 -14.61 -15.57
N PHE A 205 23.98 -14.11 -14.81
CA PHE A 205 22.57 -14.52 -14.84
C PHE A 205 22.32 -15.96 -14.33
N CYS A 206 23.25 -16.55 -13.58
CA CYS A 206 23.04 -17.82 -12.92
C CYS A 206 22.20 -17.63 -11.65
N LEU A 207 21.15 -18.46 -11.51
CA LEU A 207 20.29 -18.49 -10.34
C LEU A 207 20.84 -19.51 -9.32
N PHE A 208 20.97 -19.08 -8.07
CA PHE A 208 21.28 -19.91 -6.91
C PHE A 208 20.15 -19.78 -5.89
N GLU A 209 19.83 -20.89 -5.24
CA GLU A 209 18.88 -20.97 -4.12
C GLU A 209 19.69 -21.19 -2.84
N SER A 210 19.38 -20.44 -1.79
CA SER A 210 20.08 -20.48 -0.50
C SER A 210 19.58 -21.59 0.42
#